data_AF-A0A9D8BTJ2-F1
#
_entry.id   AF-A0A9D8BTJ2-F1
#
_cell.length_a   1.000
_cell.length_b   1.000
_cell.length_c   1.000
_cell.angle_alpha   90.00
_cell.angle_beta   90.00
_cell.angle_gamma   90.00
#
_symmetry.space_group_name_H-M   'P 1'
#
loop_
_entity.id
_entity.type
_entity.pdbx_description
1 polymer ?
#
loop_
_entity_poly.entity_id
_entity_poly.type
_entity_poly.pdbx_seq_one_letter_code
_entity_poly.pdbx_strand_id
1 'polypeptide(L)' 'MSLRTRLPIYTRIEQLRGSPLVAYVTSTRPNATGQMAMDAVPEILDQALALPRGCKAVDLLLVSLG' A
#
# COMPACT_ATOMS: atom_id res chain seq x y z
N MET A 1 6.76 -12.67 4.58
CA MET A 1 5.32 -12.81 4.93
C MET A 1 4.49 -12.69 3.66
N SER A 2 3.59 -13.64 3.41
CA SER A 2 2.81 -13.66 2.16
C SER A 2 1.68 -12.63 2.14
N LEU A 3 1.15 -12.30 0.96
CA LEU A 3 -0.04 -11.45 0.83
C LEU A 3 -1.23 -12.00 1.62
N ARG A 4 -1.47 -13.32 1.56
CA ARG A 4 -2.56 -13.98 2.29
C ARG A 4 -2.49 -13.75 3.80
N THR A 5 -1.28 -13.70 4.36
CA THR A 5 -1.08 -13.46 5.79
C THR A 5 -1.28 -11.98 6.15
N ARG A 6 -1.03 -11.06 5.21
CA ARG A 6 -1.13 -9.61 5.42
C ARG A 6 -2.54 -9.08 5.24
N LEU A 7 -3.32 -9.69 4.36
CA LEU A 7 -4.67 -9.24 4.02
C LEU A 7 -5.59 -9.03 5.26
N PRO A 8 -5.65 -9.96 6.24
CA PRO A 8 -6.48 -9.74 7.43
C PRO A 8 -6.04 -8.53 8.27
N ILE A 9 -4.73 -8.21 8.28
CA ILE A 9 -4.18 -7.06 8.99
C ILE A 9 -4.61 -5.77 8.30
N TYR A 10 -4.49 -5.72 6.97
CA TYR A 10 -4.90 -4.56 6.17
C TYR A 10 -6.40 -4.27 6.34
N THR A 11 -7.24 -5.29 6.23
CA THR A 11 -8.69 -5.15 6.49
C THR A 11 -8.98 -4.63 7.89
N ARG A 12 -8.22 -5.07 8.90
CA ARG A 12 -8.41 -4.57 10.27
C ARG A 12 -7.99 -3.11 10.41
N ILE A 13 -6.93 -2.68 9.73
CA ILE A 13 -6.50 -1.27 9.71
C ILE A 13 -7.59 -0.41 9.07
N GLU A 14 -8.12 -0.80 7.92
CA GLU A 14 -9.21 -0.06 7.23
C GLU A 14 -10.43 0.10 8.15
N GLN A 15 -10.83 -0.97 8.85
CA GLN A 15 -11.94 -0.91 9.81
C GLN A 15 -11.68 0.04 10.97
N LEU A 16 -10.46 0.06 11.51
CA LEU A 16 -10.09 0.93 12.64
C LEU A 16 -9.99 2.39 12.23
N ARG A 17 -9.57 2.65 10.99
CA ARG A 17 -9.34 3.99 10.46
C ARG A 17 -10.58 4.60 9.82
N GLY A 18 -11.49 3.77 9.30
CA GLY A 18 -12.66 4.22 8.54
C GLY A 18 -12.32 4.75 7.14
N SER A 19 -11.12 4.45 6.64
CA SER A 19 -10.62 4.88 5.33
C SER A 19 -10.01 3.70 4.58
N PRO A 20 -10.07 3.70 3.23
CA PRO A 20 -9.36 2.72 2.41
C PRO A 20 -7.85 2.78 2.63
N LEU A 21 -7.17 1.65 2.47
CA LEU A 21 -5.73 1.52 2.66
C LEU A 21 -5.02 1.11 1.36
N VAL A 22 -4.07 1.93 0.92
CA VAL A 22 -3.08 1.54 -0.09
C VAL A 22 -1.81 1.11 0.61
N ALA A 23 -1.33 -0.11 0.34
CA ALA A 23 -0.11 -0.65 0.96
C ALA A 23 1.00 -0.78 -0.08
N TYR A 24 2.08 -0.04 0.11
CA TYR A 24 3.31 -0.15 -0.66
C TYR A 24 4.36 -0.90 0.15
N VAL A 25 4.80 -2.06 -0.35
CA VAL A 25 5.74 -2.93 0.35
C VAL A 25 6.89 -3.32 -0.56
N THR A 26 8.12 -2.94 -0.20
CA THR A 26 9.31 -3.40 -0.91
C THR A 26 9.80 -4.73 -0.32
N SER A 27 10.30 -5.60 -1.19
CA SER A 27 10.99 -6.82 -0.76
C SER A 27 12.44 -6.50 -0.43
N THR A 28 12.94 -7.03 0.67
CA THR A 28 14.38 -7.06 0.93
C THR A 28 15.01 -8.14 0.06
N ARG A 29 16.02 -7.78 -0.73
CA ARG A 29 16.80 -8.73 -1.51
C ARG A 29 18.28 -8.51 -1.17
N PRO A 30 19.03 -9.59 -0.90
CA PRO A 30 20.48 -9.47 -0.80
C PRO A 30 21.02 -8.83 -2.09
N ASN A 31 21.83 -7.78 -1.95
CA ASN A 31 22.47 -7.06 -3.06
C ASN A 31 21.54 -6.20 -3.95
N ALA A 32 20.33 -5.87 -3.52
CA ALA A 32 19.50 -4.86 -4.19
C ALA A 32 19.10 -3.75 -3.21
N THR A 33 19.20 -2.49 -3.65
CA THR A 33 18.73 -1.33 -2.89
C THR A 33 17.21 -1.21 -3.00
N GLY A 34 16.54 -0.92 -1.89
CA GLY A 34 15.07 -0.88 -1.76
C GLY A 34 14.40 0.37 -2.34
N GLN A 35 14.99 0.98 -3.38
CA GLN A 35 14.44 2.19 -3.97
C GLN A 35 13.05 1.94 -4.55
N MET A 36 12.17 2.93 -4.38
CA MET A 36 10.86 2.88 -5.01
C MET A 36 11.03 2.83 -6.52
N ALA A 37 10.52 1.76 -7.14
CA ALA A 37 10.49 1.66 -8.58
C ALA A 37 9.54 2.74 -9.14
N MET A 38 9.98 3.45 -10.18
CA MET A 38 9.24 4.60 -10.74
C MET A 38 7.86 4.23 -11.27
N ASP A 39 7.67 2.96 -11.65
CA ASP A 39 6.40 2.37 -12.09
C ASP A 39 5.40 2.14 -10.94
N ALA A 40 5.84 2.16 -9.67
CA ALA A 40 4.93 2.07 -8.53
C ALA A 40 4.09 3.34 -8.33
N VAL A 41 4.56 4.50 -8.79
CA VAL A 41 3.84 5.77 -8.65
C VAL A 41 2.55 5.80 -9.48
N PRO A 42 2.57 5.43 -10.78
CA PRO A 42 1.35 5.21 -11.56
C PRO A 42 0.36 4.24 -10.90
N GLU A 43 0.84 3.12 -10.37
CA GLU A 43 -0.03 2.13 -9.72
C GLU A 43 -0.74 2.66 -8.46
N ILE A 44 -0.07 3.53 -7.70
CA ILE A 44 -0.70 4.21 -6.55
C ILE A 44 -1.75 5.21 -7.04
N LEU A 45 -1.45 5.95 -8.11
CA LEU A 45 -2.39 6.91 -8.72
C LEU A 45 -3.65 6.22 -9.25
N ASP A 46 -3.49 5.10 -9.96
CA ASP A 46 -4.62 4.35 -10.50
C ASP A 46 -5.53 3.82 -9.38
N GLN A 47 -4.96 3.34 -8.28
CA GLN A 47 -5.73 2.93 -7.10
C GLN A 47 -6.45 4.11 -6.44
N ALA A 48 -5.81 5.28 -6.36
CA ALA A 48 -6.45 6.48 -5.81
C ALA A 48 -7.61 6.98 -6.68
N LEU A 49 -7.47 6.89 -8.01
CA LEU A 49 -8.53 7.26 -8.96
C LEU A 49 -9.69 6.24 -8.98
N ALA A 50 -9.42 4.99 -8.65
CA ALA A 50 -10.42 3.92 -8.55
C ALA A 50 -11.24 3.96 -7.24
N LEU A 51 -10.94 4.86 -6.30
CA LEU A 51 -11.67 4.97 -5.04
C LEU A 51 -13.15 5.34 -5.27
N PRO A 52 -14.07 4.84 -4.42
CA PRO A 52 -15.48 5.18 -4.51
C PRO A 52 -15.73 6.69 -4.44
N ARG A 53 -16.71 7.18 -5.22
CA ARG A 53 -17.13 8.58 -5.18
C ARG A 53 -17.50 8.99 -3.75
N GLY A 54 -16.96 10.12 -3.28
CA GLY A 54 -17.17 10.61 -1.92
C GLY A 54 -16.10 10.18 -0.92
N CYS A 55 -15.17 9.29 -1.30
CA CYS A 55 -13.97 9.04 -0.51
C CYS A 55 -13.09 10.29 -0.51
N LYS A 56 -12.85 10.87 0.68
CA LYS A 56 -12.07 12.12 0.85
C LYS A 56 -10.66 11.90 1.36
N ALA A 57 -10.35 10.70 1.82
CA ALA A 57 -9.08 10.35 2.44
C ALA A 57 -8.74 8.89 2.15
N VAL A 58 -7.46 8.64 1.92
CA VAL A 58 -6.88 7.32 1.77
C VAL A 58 -5.67 7.24 2.69
N ASP A 59 -5.53 6.12 3.40
CA ASP A 59 -4.33 5.85 4.18
C ASP A 59 -3.28 5.20 3.27
N LEU A 60 -2.03 5.64 3.38
CA LEU A 60 -0.90 5.04 2.68
C LEU A 60 0.03 4.37 3.69
N LEU A 61 0.10 3.04 3.64
CA LEU A 61 1.06 2.26 4.43
C LEU A 61 2.33 2.02 3.61
N LEU A 62 3.42 2.64 4.03
CA LEU A 62 4.76 2.44 3.47
C LEU A 62 5.55 1.44 4.32
N VAL A 63 5.91 0.31 3.73
CA VAL A 63 6.84 -0.66 4.32
C VAL A 63 8.04 -0.77 3.40
N SER A 64 9.07 0.03 3.68
CA SER A 64 10.31 0.05 2.92
C SER A 64 11.54 0.11 3.83
N LEU A 65 12.69 -0.28 3.29
CA LEU A 65 14.00 -0.15 3.94
C LEU A 65 14.83 1.05 3.41
N GLY A 66 14.23 1.93 2.60
CA GLY A 66 14.90 3.11 2.03
C GLY A 66 15.12 3.00 0.52
#